data_AF-A0A382IAX4-F1
#
_entry.id   AF-A0A382IAX4-F1
#
_cell.length_a   1.000
_cell.length_b   1.000
_cell.length_c   1.000
_cell.angle_alpha   90.00
_cell.angle_beta   90.00
_cell.angle_gamma   90.00
#
_symmetry.space_group_name_H-M   'P 1'
#
loop_
_entity.id
_entity.type
_entity.pdbx_description
1 polymer ?
#
loop_
_entity_poly.entity_id
_entity_poly.type
_entity_poly.pdbx_seq_one_letter_code
_entity_poly.pdbx_strand_id
1 'polypeptide(L)'
;MQLTAKDKAHYRELIKKIDVNRKGRIVNFLVSKLDSLVEGGDLNKIEIDLIDDVSWLMGTLEFFPDLPEHTVQKILFALSYFIDENDEIPDVIPEIGYLDDMKVAKWIVNDIRGQIPKMPDA
;
A
#
# COMPACT_ATOMS: atom_id res chain seq x y z
N MET A 1 -14.47 10.32 0.33
CA MET A 1 -13.99 10.05 1.71
C MET A 1 -12.50 10.38 1.81
N GLN A 2 -12.03 10.82 2.98
CA GLN A 2 -10.62 11.13 3.28
C GLN A 2 -10.28 10.55 4.65
N LEU A 3 -9.05 10.06 4.85
CA LEU A 3 -8.59 9.60 6.17
C LEU A 3 -8.62 10.75 7.17
N THR A 4 -9.28 10.53 8.31
CA THR A 4 -9.36 11.48 9.40
C THR A 4 -8.03 11.57 10.15
N ALA A 5 -7.90 12.57 11.02
CA ALA A 5 -6.76 12.67 11.92
C ALA A 5 -6.67 11.47 12.89
N LYS A 6 -7.82 10.90 13.28
CA LYS A 6 -7.89 9.73 14.17
C LYS A 6 -7.35 8.49 13.47
N ASP A 7 -7.75 8.26 12.22
CA ASP A 7 -7.31 7.11 11.43
C ASP A 7 -5.80 7.16 11.22
N LYS A 8 -5.28 8.32 10.80
CA LYS A 8 -3.83 8.52 10.64
C LYS A 8 -3.06 8.33 11.95
N ALA A 9 -3.60 8.79 13.08
CA ALA A 9 -2.97 8.57 14.39
C ALA A 9 -2.94 7.09 14.75
N HIS A 10 -4.04 6.37 14.52
CA HIS A 10 -4.12 4.92 14.73
C HIS A 10 -3.11 4.17 13.85
N TYR A 11 -3.08 4.45 12.55
CA TYR A 11 -2.17 3.82 11.60
C TYR A 11 -0.69 4.11 11.90
N ARG A 12 -0.36 5.32 12.40
CA ARG A 12 1.00 5.60 12.88
C ARG A 12 1.44 4.67 14.01
N GLU A 13 0.55 4.27 14.91
CA GLU A 13 0.89 3.30 15.95
C GLU A 13 1.01 1.87 15.41
N LEU A 14 0.29 1.52 14.34
CA LEU A 14 0.45 0.23 13.66
C LEU A 14 1.74 0.16 12.86
N ILE A 15 2.11 1.23 12.15
CA ILE A 15 3.35 1.34 11.36
C ILE A 15 4.58 1.06 12.24
N LYS A 16 4.62 1.60 13.47
CA LYS A 16 5.73 1.37 14.41
C LYS A 16 5.94 -0.11 14.78
N LYS A 17 4.92 -0.95 14.60
CA LYS A 17 4.95 -2.39 14.92
C LYS A 17 5.34 -3.25 13.73
N ILE A 18 5.51 -2.66 12.54
CA ILE A 18 5.91 -3.39 11.35
C ILE A 18 7.37 -3.85 11.49
N ASP A 19 7.57 -5.15 11.36
CA ASP A 19 8.88 -5.78 11.28
C ASP A 19 9.37 -5.78 9.83
N VAL A 20 10.39 -4.98 9.54
CA VAL A 20 10.97 -4.84 8.19
C VAL A 20 11.60 -6.12 7.65
N ASN A 21 11.96 -7.07 8.53
CA ASN A 21 12.49 -8.37 8.12
C ASN A 21 11.44 -9.22 7.38
N ARG A 22 10.15 -8.87 7.50
CA ARG A 22 9.05 -9.54 6.79
C ARG A 22 8.88 -9.08 5.34
N LYS A 23 9.68 -8.11 4.85
CA LYS A 23 9.60 -7.54 3.50
C LYS A 23 9.40 -8.60 2.41
N GLY A 24 10.27 -9.61 2.35
CA GLY A 24 10.20 -10.63 1.30
C GLY A 24 8.89 -11.42 1.31
N ARG A 25 8.37 -11.75 2.50
CA ARG A 25 7.09 -12.45 2.64
C ARG A 25 5.90 -11.56 2.23
N ILE A 26 5.93 -10.28 2.59
CA ILE A 26 4.89 -9.31 2.23
C ILE A 26 4.85 -9.13 0.71
N VAL A 27 6.00 -8.92 0.07
CA VAL A 27 6.09 -8.75 -1.39
C VAL A 27 5.58 -10.00 -2.13
N ASN A 28 5.90 -11.21 -1.65
CA ASN A 28 5.41 -12.43 -2.28
C ASN A 28 3.88 -12.55 -2.24
N PHE A 29 3.24 -12.25 -1.10
CA PHE A 29 1.77 -12.27 -1.01
C PHE A 29 1.13 -11.18 -1.86
N LEU A 30 1.77 -10.02 -1.93
CA LEU A 30 1.30 -8.90 -2.71
C LEU A 30 1.20 -9.23 -4.20
N VAL A 31 2.22 -9.90 -4.76
CA VAL A 31 2.22 -10.34 -6.16
C VAL A 31 1.01 -11.24 -6.42
N SER A 32 0.76 -12.24 -5.56
CA SER A 32 -0.40 -13.13 -5.71
C SER A 32 -1.74 -12.40 -5.60
N LYS A 33 -1.84 -11.38 -4.72
CA LYS A 33 -3.06 -10.57 -4.59
C LYS A 33 -3.30 -9.70 -5.83
N LEU A 34 -2.26 -9.07 -6.36
CA LEU A 34 -2.35 -8.29 -7.60
C LEU A 34 -2.74 -9.16 -8.80
N ASP A 35 -2.14 -10.35 -8.93
CA ASP A 35 -2.50 -11.31 -9.99
C ASP A 35 -3.99 -11.67 -9.91
N SER A 36 -4.48 -11.98 -8.71
CA SER A 36 -5.89 -12.34 -8.50
C SER A 36 -6.84 -11.18 -8.81
N LEU A 37 -6.46 -9.95 -8.46
CA LEU A 37 -7.25 -8.75 -8.74
C LEU A 37 -7.34 -8.48 -10.25
N VAL A 38 -6.23 -8.64 -10.98
CA VAL A 38 -6.18 -8.42 -12.44
C VAL A 38 -6.90 -9.55 -13.20
N GLU A 39 -6.79 -10.80 -12.75
CA GLU A 39 -7.51 -11.94 -13.35
C GLU A 39 -9.03 -11.85 -13.15
N GLY A 40 -9.49 -11.11 -12.12
CA GLY A 40 -10.90 -10.92 -11.79
C GLY A 40 -11.74 -10.19 -12.85
N GLY A 41 -11.10 -9.50 -13.81
CA GLY A 41 -11.77 -8.88 -14.96
C GLY A 41 -11.67 -7.36 -15.01
N ASP A 42 -12.78 -6.69 -15.33
CA ASP A 42 -12.82 -5.24 -15.52
C ASP A 42 -12.61 -4.49 -14.20
N LEU A 43 -11.41 -3.94 -14.04
CA LEU A 43 -11.04 -3.12 -12.88
C LEU A 43 -11.81 -1.81 -12.85
N ASN A 44 -12.37 -1.49 -11.70
CA ASN A 44 -12.97 -0.20 -11.44
C ASN A 44 -11.89 0.84 -11.08
N LYS A 45 -12.31 2.11 -10.99
CA LYS A 45 -11.37 3.21 -10.74
C LYS A 45 -10.61 3.11 -9.40
N ILE A 46 -11.24 2.59 -8.34
CA ILE A 46 -10.61 2.44 -7.03
C ILE A 46 -9.49 1.41 -7.11
N GLU A 47 -9.75 0.28 -7.77
CA GLU A 47 -8.77 -0.79 -7.96
C GLU A 47 -7.59 -0.31 -8.82
N ILE A 48 -7.85 0.44 -9.90
CA ILE A 48 -6.80 1.03 -10.73
C ILE A 48 -5.95 2.01 -9.92
N ASP A 49 -6.57 2.95 -9.21
CA ASP A 49 -5.86 3.95 -8.40
C ASP A 49 -5.01 3.27 -7.30
N LEU A 50 -5.52 2.17 -6.71
CA LEU A 50 -4.81 1.36 -5.72
C LEU A 50 -3.60 0.64 -6.33
N ILE A 51 -3.78 -0.04 -7.46
CA ILE A 51 -2.70 -0.76 -8.16
C ILE A 51 -1.57 0.21 -8.52
N ASP A 52 -1.90 1.42 -9.00
CA ASP A 52 -0.92 2.45 -9.33
C ASP A 52 -0.09 2.87 -8.09
N ASP A 53 -0.76 3.16 -6.97
CA ASP A 53 -0.08 3.57 -5.74
C ASP A 53 0.75 2.41 -5.13
N VAL A 54 0.23 1.18 -5.13
CA VAL A 54 0.95 -0.03 -4.68
C VAL A 54 2.17 -0.33 -5.54
N SER A 55 2.04 -0.23 -6.86
CA SER A 55 3.15 -0.43 -7.81
C SER A 55 4.24 0.61 -7.59
N TRP A 56 3.85 1.87 -7.34
CA TRP A 56 4.80 2.92 -6.99
C TRP A 56 5.53 2.62 -5.66
N LEU A 57 4.82 2.13 -4.64
CA LEU A 57 5.42 1.74 -3.37
C LEU A 57 6.40 0.56 -3.52
N MET A 58 6.07 -0.44 -4.35
CA MET A 58 6.99 -1.54 -4.67
C MET A 58 8.24 -1.05 -5.38
N GLY A 59 8.10 -0.26 -6.44
CA GLY A 59 9.24 0.34 -7.15
C GLY A 59 10.11 1.18 -6.22
N THR A 60 9.50 1.87 -5.24
CA THR A 60 10.26 2.63 -4.23
C THR A 60 11.16 1.73 -3.39
N LEU A 61 10.68 0.55 -2.97
CA LEU A 61 11.50 -0.43 -2.23
C LEU A 61 12.61 -1.03 -3.09
N GLU A 62 12.40 -1.14 -4.40
CA GLU A 62 13.35 -1.74 -5.34
C GLU A 62 14.46 -0.75 -5.73
N PHE A 63 14.10 0.47 -6.15
CA PHE A 63 15.06 1.45 -6.66
C PHE A 63 15.81 2.21 -5.56
N PHE A 64 15.32 2.19 -4.32
CA PHE A 64 15.95 2.87 -3.19
C PHE A 64 16.24 1.85 -2.06
N PRO A 65 17.31 1.04 -2.17
CA PRO A 65 17.62 0.01 -1.17
C PRO A 65 18.01 0.58 0.21
N ASP A 66 18.52 1.81 0.25
CA ASP A 66 19.01 2.48 1.47
C ASP A 66 17.95 3.39 2.13
N LEU A 67 16.67 3.10 1.92
CA LEU A 67 15.59 3.86 2.55
C LEU A 67 15.70 3.79 4.09
N PRO A 68 15.42 4.89 4.80
CA PRO A 68 15.29 4.87 6.25
C PRO A 68 14.29 3.80 6.70
N GLU A 69 14.59 3.10 7.78
CA GLU A 69 13.74 2.01 8.30
C GLU A 69 12.28 2.45 8.48
N HIS A 70 12.06 3.65 9.02
CA HIS A 70 10.72 4.20 9.21
C HIS A 70 9.94 4.37 7.88
N THR A 71 10.63 4.64 6.77
CA THR A 71 10.02 4.73 5.43
C THR A 71 9.68 3.34 4.93
N VAL A 72 10.57 2.37 5.12
CA VAL A 72 10.30 0.96 4.81
C VAL A 72 9.09 0.45 5.58
N GLN A 73 8.98 0.76 6.88
CA GLN A 73 7.81 0.40 7.71
C GLN A 73 6.51 0.97 7.16
N LYS A 74 6.48 2.24 6.73
CA LYS A 74 5.30 2.87 6.13
C LYS A 74 4.87 2.15 4.85
N ILE A 75 5.82 1.83 3.98
CA ILE A 75 5.54 1.10 2.74
C ILE A 75 4.98 -0.28 3.07
N LEU A 76 5.69 -1.06 3.89
CA LEU A 76 5.27 -2.40 4.26
C LEU A 76 3.93 -2.43 5.00
N PHE A 77 3.60 -1.38 5.76
CA PHE A 77 2.27 -1.21 6.34
C PHE A 77 1.19 -1.11 5.27
N ALA A 78 1.33 -0.21 4.29
CA ALA A 78 0.34 -0.06 3.23
C ALA A 78 0.17 -1.35 2.41
N LEU A 79 1.28 -2.04 2.09
CA LEU A 79 1.24 -3.32 1.38
C LEU A 79 0.57 -4.42 2.22
N SER A 80 0.83 -4.46 3.54
CA SER A 80 0.23 -5.45 4.43
C SER A 80 -1.26 -5.19 4.65
N TYR A 81 -1.66 -3.92 4.72
CA TYR A 81 -3.05 -3.49 4.81
C TYR A 81 -3.80 -4.00 3.57
N PHE A 82 -3.29 -3.69 2.38
CA PHE A 82 -3.83 -4.22 1.13
C PHE A 82 -3.81 -5.74 1.05
N ILE A 83 -2.91 -6.48 1.69
CA ILE A 83 -2.95 -7.95 1.64
C ILE A 83 -4.12 -8.53 2.46
N ASP A 84 -4.61 -7.82 3.48
CA ASP A 84 -5.65 -8.31 4.40
C ASP A 84 -7.05 -8.16 3.79
N GLU A 85 -7.66 -9.26 3.37
CA GLU A 85 -9.02 -9.26 2.78
C GLU A 85 -10.15 -8.93 3.78
N ASN A 86 -9.83 -8.86 5.09
CA ASN A 86 -10.79 -8.56 6.17
C ASN A 86 -10.39 -7.27 6.92
N ASP A 87 -9.86 -6.29 6.21
CA ASP A 87 -9.50 -4.97 6.72
C ASP A 87 -10.74 -4.14 7.15
N GLU A 88 -10.66 -2.80 7.13
CA GLU A 88 -11.79 -1.97 7.55
C GLU A 88 -12.99 -2.10 6.59
N ILE A 89 -12.76 -2.29 5.29
CA ILE A 89 -13.80 -2.57 4.29
C ILE A 89 -13.45 -3.86 3.54
N PRO A 90 -14.00 -5.01 3.94
CA PRO A 90 -13.64 -6.28 3.34
C PRO A 90 -13.74 -6.29 1.80
N ASP A 91 -12.73 -6.86 1.13
CA ASP A 91 -12.61 -6.92 -0.34
C ASP A 91 -13.87 -7.48 -1.04
N VAL A 92 -14.59 -8.37 -0.36
CA VAL A 92 -15.80 -9.02 -0.89
C VAL A 92 -16.94 -8.03 -1.16
N ILE A 93 -16.86 -6.81 -0.61
CA ILE A 93 -17.87 -5.77 -0.83
C ILE A 93 -17.71 -5.19 -2.25
N PRO A 94 -18.71 -5.38 -3.14
CA PRO A 94 -18.60 -4.94 -4.53
C PRO A 94 -18.38 -3.44 -4.66
N GLU A 95 -17.60 -3.05 -5.66
CA GLU A 95 -17.28 -1.66 -6.04
C GLU A 95 -16.49 -0.83 -5.01
N ILE A 96 -16.53 -1.16 -3.72
CA ILE A 96 -15.96 -0.34 -2.64
C ILE A 96 -15.01 -1.06 -1.70
N GLY A 97 -14.85 -2.38 -1.79
CA GLY A 97 -13.96 -3.18 -0.92
C GLY A 97 -12.58 -2.51 -0.77
N TYR A 98 -11.94 -2.22 -1.89
CA TYR A 98 -10.60 -1.60 -1.92
C TYR A 98 -10.53 -0.10 -1.61
N LEU A 99 -11.61 0.52 -1.12
CA LEU A 99 -11.66 1.98 -0.97
C LEU A 99 -10.70 2.47 0.11
N ASP A 100 -10.67 1.84 1.28
CA ASP A 100 -9.80 2.19 2.39
C ASP A 100 -8.34 1.83 2.10
N ASP A 101 -8.08 0.67 1.49
CA ASP A 101 -6.76 0.32 0.93
C ASP A 101 -6.18 1.43 0.06
N MET A 102 -6.96 1.86 -0.94
CA MET A 102 -6.58 2.91 -1.87
C MET A 102 -6.30 4.22 -1.12
N LYS A 103 -7.07 4.53 -0.06
CA LYS A 103 -6.81 5.72 0.76
C LYS A 103 -5.54 5.60 1.60
N VAL A 104 -5.27 4.42 2.17
CA VAL A 104 -4.06 4.15 2.95
C VAL A 104 -2.83 4.21 2.07
N ALA A 105 -2.83 3.49 0.94
CA ALA A 105 -1.75 3.52 -0.05
C ALA A 105 -1.49 4.95 -0.53
N LYS A 106 -2.53 5.71 -0.92
CA LYS A 106 -2.38 7.10 -1.35
C LYS A 106 -1.76 8.00 -0.30
N TRP A 107 -2.17 7.83 0.96
CA TRP A 107 -1.63 8.62 2.06
C TRP A 107 -0.13 8.35 2.24
N ILE A 108 0.30 7.09 2.18
CA ILE A 108 1.72 6.74 2.29
C ILE A 108 2.52 7.23 1.07
N VAL A 109 2.00 7.06 -0.15
CA VAL A 109 2.63 7.60 -1.36
C VAL A 109 2.87 9.11 -1.24
N ASN A 110 1.87 9.87 -0.82
CA ASN A 110 1.99 11.32 -0.66
C ASN A 110 2.99 11.72 0.46
N ASP A 111 3.06 10.93 1.54
CA ASP A 111 4.03 11.16 2.60
C ASP A 111 5.47 10.95 2.10
N ILE A 112 5.71 9.91 1.31
CA ILE A 112 7.04 9.52 0.84
C ILE A 112 7.51 10.36 -0.36
N ARG A 113 6.62 10.68 -1.33
CA ARG A 113 6.98 11.48 -2.51
C ARG A 113 7.61 12.83 -2.17
N GLY A 114 7.27 13.41 -1.02
CA GLY A 114 7.90 14.65 -0.54
C GLY A 114 9.31 14.48 0.01
N GLN A 115 9.81 13.25 0.14
CA GLN A 115 11.03 12.89 0.86
C GLN A 115 12.06 12.16 -0.01
N ILE A 116 11.66 11.61 -1.16
CA ILE A 116 12.56 10.85 -2.04
C ILE A 116 12.83 11.60 -3.35
N PRO A 117 14.02 11.44 -3.97
CA PRO A 117 14.29 11.93 -5.32
C PRO A 117 13.24 11.39 -6.30
N LYS A 118 13.03 12.11 -7.41
CA LYS A 118 12.16 11.60 -8.49
C LYS A 118 12.66 10.21 -8.92
N MET A 119 11.71 9.28 -9.12
CA MET A 119 12.04 7.98 -9.68
C MET A 119 12.77 8.17 -11.02
N PRO A 120 13.81 7.38 -11.31
CA PRO A 120 14.38 7.32 -12.64
C PRO A 120 13.28 6.99 -13.65
N ASP A 121 13.29 7.64 -14.80
CA ASP A 121 12.42 7.22 -15.91
C ASP A 121 12.79 5.77 -16.29
N ALA A 122 11.78 4.93 -16.49
CA ALA A 122 11.94 3.54 -16.91
C ALA A 122 12.44 3.43 -18.36
#